data_AF-Q8SYN6-F1
#
_entry.id   AF-Q8SYN6-F1
#
_cell.length_a   1.000
_cell.length_b   1.000
_cell.length_c   1.000
_cell.angle_alpha   90.00
_cell.angle_beta   90.00
_cell.angle_gamma   90.00
#
_symmetry.space_group_name_H-M   'P 1'
#
loop_
_entity.id
_entity.type
_entity.pdbx_description
1 polymer ?
#
loop_
_entity_poly.entity_id
_entity_poly.type
_entity_poly.pdbx_seq_one_letter_code
_entity_poly.pdbx_strand_id
1 'polypeptide(L)'
;MSEVQTLMDMGFPRERVEYALEVTSNKGVEPAMEWLLAHVDDPIPSRQGAGESPGSTAQPAAAVDSSAAAASSSTSGAGETSAPVAKSLKCDECKVLRDHTEVEYHAAKTGHTKFSESEEEKKALTEEEKKAQLALIEEKLKQKRIEREEREKIEALQREKNRIKSGKDMTEAKRRMEELEMKKIVEQRKREKDEEKAARDRVKAQIEADKAARKAREQKELGNAEPAPSVSSTTVSSPPAGVKSPPRDYTETRIQVRLQDGSTLQETFNVKEQLSAVRVFIQMKTGIESPFSLMTTFPRKLFAEDDYEKPLEVLGLVPSAVITMTKTPA
;
A
#
# COMPACT_ATOMS: atom_id res chain seq x y z
N MET A 1 21.81 -1.19 13.03
CA MET A 1 22.16 0.12 13.64
C MET A 1 21.01 0.51 14.56
N SER A 2 21.21 1.35 15.57
CA SER A 2 20.08 1.89 16.34
C SER A 2 19.36 2.97 15.53
N GLU A 3 18.04 3.03 15.66
CA GLU A 3 17.20 4.01 14.95
C GLU A 3 17.59 5.45 15.31
N VAL A 4 17.97 5.65 16.58
CA VAL A 4 18.58 6.88 17.08
C VAL A 4 19.83 7.28 16.29
N GLN A 5 20.76 6.34 16.04
CA GLN A 5 21.99 6.64 15.31
C GLN A 5 21.70 7.01 13.85
N THR A 6 20.81 6.27 13.18
CA THR A 6 20.42 6.57 11.80
C THR A 6 19.88 8.00 11.65
N LEU A 7 19.03 8.44 12.59
CA LEU A 7 18.46 9.79 12.56
C LEU A 7 19.46 10.88 12.99
N MET A 8 20.40 10.56 13.88
CA MET A 8 21.54 11.45 14.19
C MET A 8 22.49 11.61 12.99
N ASP A 9 22.77 10.55 12.24
CA ASP A 9 23.59 10.57 11.03
C ASP A 9 22.92 11.38 9.90
N MET A 10 21.58 11.52 9.94
CA MET A 10 20.81 12.42 9.09
C MET A 10 20.75 13.87 9.60
N GLY A 11 21.41 14.19 10.72
CA GLY A 11 21.55 15.54 11.26
C GLY A 11 20.49 15.98 12.28
N PHE A 12 19.58 15.10 12.71
CA PHE A 12 18.59 15.43 13.74
C PHE A 12 19.20 15.39 15.16
N PRO A 13 18.90 16.36 16.04
CA PRO A 13 19.45 16.39 17.40
C PRO A 13 18.90 15.24 18.26
N ARG A 14 19.79 14.54 18.99
CA ARG A 14 19.49 13.32 19.75
C ARG A 14 18.23 13.42 20.64
N GLU A 15 18.10 14.49 21.40
CA GLU A 15 16.96 14.70 22.31
C GLU A 15 15.61 14.71 21.57
N ARG A 16 15.58 15.28 20.36
CA ARG A 16 14.39 15.29 19.50
C ARG A 16 14.12 13.92 18.88
N VAL A 17 15.18 13.21 18.51
CA VAL A 17 15.12 11.84 17.95
C VAL A 17 14.58 10.84 18.98
N GLU A 18 15.05 10.92 20.22
CA GLU A 18 14.59 10.07 21.33
C GLU A 18 13.11 10.37 21.67
N TYR A 19 12.72 11.65 21.72
CA TYR A 19 11.31 12.05 21.89
C TYR A 19 10.42 11.61 20.72
N ALA A 20 10.89 11.73 19.48
CA ALA A 20 10.15 11.26 18.29
C ALA A 20 9.92 9.74 18.33
N LEU A 21 10.90 8.96 18.79
CA LEU A 21 10.77 7.52 18.97
C LEU A 21 9.84 7.15 20.15
N GLU A 22 9.82 7.94 21.23
CA GLU A 22 8.85 7.79 22.33
C GLU A 22 7.42 8.06 21.84
N VAL A 23 7.19 9.18 21.14
CA VAL A 23 5.88 9.56 20.57
C VAL A 23 5.39 8.59 19.50
N THR A 24 6.26 8.15 18.59
CA THR A 24 5.91 7.17 17.55
C THR A 24 5.86 5.72 18.06
N SER A 25 6.25 5.48 19.31
CA SER A 25 6.29 4.16 19.97
C SER A 25 7.27 3.17 19.31
N ASN A 26 8.46 3.64 18.92
CA ASN A 26 9.54 2.86 18.30
C ASN A 26 9.08 2.03 17.09
N LYS A 27 8.31 2.64 16.18
CA LYS A 27 7.79 2.01 14.95
C LYS A 27 8.77 2.05 13.77
N GLY A 28 10.06 2.30 14.02
CA GLY A 28 11.08 2.43 13.00
C GLY A 28 11.53 3.86 12.72
N VAL A 29 12.57 3.97 11.88
CA VAL A 29 13.20 5.23 11.46
C VAL A 29 12.23 6.13 10.68
N GLU A 30 11.43 5.57 9.77
CA GLU A 30 10.59 6.38 8.85
C GLU A 30 9.45 7.13 9.58
N PRO A 31 8.64 6.52 10.49
CA PRO A 31 7.65 7.27 11.25
C PRO A 31 8.27 8.32 12.18
N ALA A 32 9.42 8.02 12.79
CA ALA A 32 10.14 8.98 13.63
C ALA A 32 10.67 10.17 12.80
N MET A 33 11.18 9.91 11.59
CA MET A 33 11.58 10.95 10.64
C MET A 33 10.40 11.81 10.18
N GLU A 34 9.24 11.22 9.86
CA GLU A 34 8.04 11.96 9.47
C GLU A 34 7.56 12.86 10.62
N TRP A 35 7.56 12.36 11.86
CA TRP A 35 7.25 13.16 13.04
C TRP A 35 8.27 14.30 13.24
N LEU A 36 9.56 14.02 13.11
CA LEU A 36 10.65 15.01 13.21
C LEU A 36 10.52 16.13 12.17
N LEU A 37 10.12 15.80 10.94
CA LEU A 37 9.93 16.74 9.83
C LEU A 37 8.62 17.55 9.95
N ALA A 38 7.58 16.98 10.53
CA ALA A 38 6.33 17.70 10.82
C ALA A 38 6.47 18.67 12.00
N HIS A 39 7.34 18.34 12.97
CA HIS A 39 7.55 19.12 14.19
C HIS A 39 9.03 19.51 14.29
N VAL A 40 9.53 20.36 13.38
CA VAL A 40 10.92 20.87 13.38
C VAL A 40 11.08 22.08 14.30
N ASP A 41 10.16 23.03 14.25
CA ASP A 41 10.26 24.32 14.96
C ASP A 41 9.60 24.32 16.35
N ASP A 42 8.82 23.28 16.69
CA ASP A 42 8.15 23.18 17.98
C ASP A 42 9.15 23.08 19.16
N PRO A 43 8.86 23.71 20.32
CA PRO A 43 9.69 23.57 21.50
C PRO A 43 9.53 22.17 22.12
N ILE A 44 10.58 21.36 22.05
CA ILE A 44 10.64 20.04 22.70
C ILE A 44 10.61 20.26 24.24
N PRO A 45 9.74 19.56 25.00
CA PRO A 45 9.79 19.62 26.46
C PRO A 45 11.08 18.95 26.96
N SER A 46 12.09 19.74 27.32
CA SER A 46 13.39 19.23 27.77
C SER A 46 13.24 18.39 29.05
N ARG A 47 13.57 17.11 28.95
CA ARG A 47 13.37 16.10 30.02
C ARG A 47 14.47 16.14 31.08
N GLN A 48 14.78 17.32 31.61
CA GLN A 48 15.66 17.46 32.77
C GLN A 48 14.90 17.11 34.06
N GLY A 49 15.21 15.93 34.60
CA GLY A 49 14.72 15.48 35.91
C GLY A 49 13.54 14.52 35.84
N ALA A 50 13.81 13.22 35.97
CA ALA A 50 12.80 12.27 36.42
C ALA A 50 12.66 12.40 37.96
N GLY A 51 11.62 13.10 38.41
CA GLY A 51 11.41 13.40 39.83
C GLY A 51 9.95 13.67 40.17
N GLU A 52 9.28 12.63 40.67
CA GLU A 52 8.00 12.68 41.40
C GLU A 52 6.73 13.13 40.62
N SER A 53 5.60 13.09 41.33
CA SER A 53 4.22 12.96 40.81
C SER A 53 3.22 13.17 41.98
N PRO A 54 1.89 13.38 41.82
CA PRO A 54 1.12 13.78 40.64
C PRO A 54 0.22 15.04 40.86
N GLY A 55 -0.07 15.76 39.76
CA GLY A 55 -1.40 16.36 39.48
C GLY A 55 -1.88 17.61 40.22
N SER A 56 -2.25 18.65 39.45
CA SER A 56 -3.45 19.48 39.74
C SER A 56 -3.98 20.21 38.50
N THR A 57 -5.20 19.83 38.11
CA THR A 57 -6.35 20.66 37.65
C THR A 57 -6.16 22.10 37.08
N ALA A 58 -6.86 22.32 35.95
CA ALA A 58 -7.44 23.58 35.43
C ALA A 58 -6.63 24.57 34.53
N GLN A 59 -7.09 24.62 33.27
CA GLN A 59 -7.24 25.79 32.38
C GLN A 59 -8.03 26.97 33.02
N PRO A 60 -8.22 28.13 32.34
CA PRO A 60 -7.37 28.84 31.36
C PRO A 60 -7.36 30.39 31.60
N ALA A 61 -6.58 31.16 30.81
CA ALA A 61 -6.95 32.51 30.34
C ALA A 61 -5.99 33.01 29.24
N ALA A 62 -6.41 34.02 28.46
CA ALA A 62 -5.59 34.75 27.48
C ALA A 62 -6.00 36.23 27.42
N ALA A 63 -5.16 37.07 26.78
CA ALA A 63 -5.30 38.54 26.67
C ALA A 63 -5.07 39.30 28.01
N VAL A 64 -4.75 40.60 28.06
CA VAL A 64 -5.00 41.69 27.09
C VAL A 64 -3.78 42.59 26.78
N ASP A 65 -4.06 43.65 26.01
CA ASP A 65 -3.18 44.57 25.30
C ASP A 65 -2.63 45.77 26.13
N SER A 66 -1.54 46.36 25.61
CA SER A 66 -1.12 47.77 25.66
C SER A 66 -0.50 48.47 26.89
N SER A 67 0.54 49.25 26.52
CA SER A 67 0.90 50.61 26.96
C SER A 67 1.70 50.87 28.27
N ALA A 68 3.00 51.09 28.03
CA ALA A 68 3.71 52.37 28.26
C ALA A 68 4.30 52.72 29.65
N ALA A 69 5.48 53.39 29.57
CA ALA A 69 6.23 54.09 30.62
C ALA A 69 6.82 53.25 31.78
N ALA A 70 7.92 53.64 32.43
CA ALA A 70 9.08 54.48 32.03
C ALA A 70 10.19 54.34 33.09
N ALA A 71 11.44 54.66 32.73
CA ALA A 71 12.61 54.84 33.62
C ALA A 71 13.12 53.54 34.32
N SER A 72 14.39 53.40 34.72
CA SER A 72 15.55 54.29 34.57
C SER A 72 16.90 53.53 34.65
N SER A 73 18.00 54.25 34.40
CA SER A 73 19.41 53.80 34.42
C SER A 73 19.87 52.89 33.26
N SER A 74 21.12 52.95 32.76
CA SER A 74 22.27 53.77 33.19
C SER A 74 23.07 54.41 32.03
N THR A 75 23.43 55.66 32.30
CA THR A 75 24.41 56.56 31.69
C THR A 75 25.73 55.96 31.14
N SER A 76 26.07 56.25 29.87
CA SER A 76 27.40 56.65 29.32
C SER A 76 27.37 56.64 27.77
N GLY A 77 28.03 57.52 27.01
CA GLY A 77 28.73 58.76 27.40
C GLY A 77 29.67 59.32 26.31
N ALA A 78 29.25 60.40 25.62
CA ALA A 78 30.03 61.23 24.67
C ALA A 78 30.51 60.59 23.34
N GLY A 79 30.73 61.42 22.31
CA GLY A 79 31.28 60.99 21.01
C GLY A 79 31.04 61.89 19.78
N GLU A 80 30.29 62.99 19.89
CA GLU A 80 29.97 63.84 18.74
C GLU A 80 31.15 64.73 18.31
N THR A 81 31.66 64.53 17.09
CA THR A 81 32.71 65.36 16.49
C THR A 81 32.35 65.77 15.05
N SER A 82 32.33 67.08 14.81
CA SER A 82 32.01 67.66 13.50
C SER A 82 33.25 67.72 12.60
N ALA A 83 33.41 66.69 11.76
CA ALA A 83 34.36 66.63 10.65
C ALA A 83 33.63 66.79 9.30
N PRO A 84 34.28 67.29 8.24
CA PRO A 84 33.64 67.47 6.93
C PRO A 84 33.27 66.11 6.31
N VAL A 85 31.98 65.89 6.07
CA VAL A 85 31.49 64.65 5.42
C VAL A 85 31.88 64.67 3.95
N ALA A 86 32.80 63.77 3.57
CA ALA A 86 33.23 63.59 2.19
C ALA A 86 32.05 63.19 1.29
N LYS A 87 31.91 63.90 0.16
CA LYS A 87 30.72 63.80 -0.71
C LYS A 87 30.74 62.65 -1.72
N SER A 88 31.88 62.01 -1.92
CA SER A 88 32.02 60.75 -2.65
C SER A 88 33.28 60.03 -2.18
N LEU A 89 33.30 58.70 -2.30
CA LEU A 89 34.51 57.88 -2.15
C LEU A 89 34.86 57.31 -3.52
N LYS A 90 36.12 57.27 -3.91
CA LYS A 90 36.60 56.52 -5.09
C LYS A 90 37.32 55.27 -4.66
N CYS A 91 37.12 54.17 -5.39
CA CYS A 91 38.07 53.08 -5.36
C CYS A 91 39.26 53.43 -6.24
N ASP A 92 40.47 53.40 -5.67
CA ASP A 92 41.70 53.83 -6.33
C ASP A 92 42.07 53.00 -7.57
N GLU A 93 41.45 51.82 -7.71
CA GLU A 93 41.78 50.82 -8.72
C GLU A 93 40.73 50.74 -9.86
N CYS A 94 39.61 51.49 -9.82
CA CYS A 94 38.53 51.32 -10.81
C CYS A 94 37.46 52.43 -10.98
N LYS A 95 36.82 52.97 -9.93
CA LYS A 95 35.75 54.00 -10.10
C LYS A 95 35.45 54.84 -8.86
N VAL A 96 34.95 56.06 -9.09
CA VAL A 96 34.21 56.87 -8.10
C VAL A 96 32.90 56.17 -7.70
N LEU A 97 32.46 56.34 -6.45
CA LEU A 97 31.29 55.74 -5.82
C LEU A 97 30.47 56.84 -5.13
N ARG A 98 29.14 56.74 -5.20
CA ARG A 98 28.22 57.81 -4.78
C ARG A 98 28.08 57.87 -3.26
N ASP A 99 27.87 56.72 -2.63
CA ASP A 99 27.49 56.57 -1.22
C ASP A 99 28.19 55.34 -0.63
N HIS A 100 28.28 55.24 0.70
CA HIS A 100 28.88 54.10 1.41
C HIS A 100 28.27 52.74 1.01
N THR A 101 26.98 52.71 0.66
CA THR A 101 26.30 51.51 0.17
C THR A 101 26.72 51.11 -1.25
N GLU A 102 27.16 52.05 -2.10
CA GLU A 102 27.79 51.71 -3.39
C GLU A 102 29.21 51.17 -3.16
N VAL A 103 29.93 51.66 -2.13
CA VAL A 103 31.26 51.18 -1.71
C VAL A 103 31.18 49.73 -1.25
N GLU A 104 30.26 49.40 -0.33
CA GLU A 104 30.00 48.02 0.14
C GLU A 104 29.67 47.07 -1.02
N TYR A 105 28.71 47.46 -1.88
CA TYR A 105 28.33 46.65 -3.04
C TYR A 105 29.50 46.47 -4.03
N HIS A 106 30.38 47.47 -4.17
CA HIS A 106 31.54 47.36 -5.03
C HIS A 106 32.60 46.43 -4.46
N ALA A 107 32.93 46.58 -3.17
CA ALA A 107 33.86 45.71 -2.46
C ALA A 107 33.41 44.25 -2.52
N ALA A 108 32.12 43.97 -2.26
CA ALA A 108 31.54 42.64 -2.35
C ALA A 108 31.54 42.04 -3.79
N LYS A 109 31.59 42.88 -4.83
CA LYS A 109 31.47 42.46 -6.23
C LYS A 109 32.79 42.38 -7.00
N THR A 110 33.80 43.15 -6.62
CA THR A 110 35.14 43.13 -7.25
C THR A 110 36.27 42.78 -6.29
N GLY A 111 36.03 42.73 -4.98
CA GLY A 111 37.05 42.40 -3.97
C GLY A 111 38.00 43.55 -3.62
N HIS A 112 37.79 44.75 -4.17
CA HIS A 112 38.66 45.89 -3.94
C HIS A 112 38.32 46.56 -2.61
N THR A 113 39.33 46.85 -1.79
CA THR A 113 39.16 47.35 -0.41
C THR A 113 39.79 48.72 -0.16
N LYS A 114 40.53 49.27 -1.13
CA LYS A 114 41.10 50.63 -1.04
C LYS A 114 40.12 51.63 -1.61
N PHE A 115 39.70 52.55 -0.75
CA PHE A 115 38.86 53.68 -1.10
C PHE A 115 39.48 54.95 -0.52
N SER A 116 39.50 56.01 -1.31
CA SER A 116 39.95 57.34 -0.89
C SER A 116 38.85 58.37 -1.15
N GLU A 117 38.87 59.47 -0.40
CA GLU A 117 37.83 60.49 -0.47
C GLU A 117 38.03 61.39 -1.71
N SER A 118 36.92 61.78 -2.35
CA SER A 118 36.95 62.61 -3.56
C SER A 118 35.78 63.59 -3.62
N GLU A 119 36.04 64.81 -4.08
CA GLU A 119 35.02 65.87 -4.19
C GLU A 119 34.20 65.82 -5.49
N GLU A 120 34.46 64.84 -6.36
CA GLU A 120 33.78 64.66 -7.64
C GLU A 120 32.34 64.13 -7.46
N GLU A 121 31.39 65.04 -7.24
CA GLU A 121 29.96 64.74 -7.25
C GLU A 121 29.55 64.08 -8.59
N LYS A 122 29.28 62.76 -8.58
CA LYS A 122 28.66 62.05 -9.72
C LYS A 122 27.37 62.78 -10.13
N LYS A 123 27.43 63.50 -11.25
CA LYS A 123 26.33 64.22 -11.91
C LYS A 123 25.04 63.42 -11.76
N ALA A 124 24.10 63.95 -10.98
CA ALA A 124 22.92 63.19 -10.59
C ALA A 124 22.11 62.81 -11.84
N LEU A 125 21.88 61.51 -12.03
CA LEU A 125 20.98 61.00 -13.07
C LEU A 125 19.65 61.76 -12.96
N THR A 126 19.12 62.24 -14.09
CA THR A 126 18.04 63.22 -14.08
C THR A 126 16.77 62.63 -13.47
N GLU A 127 15.89 63.48 -12.98
CA GLU A 127 14.67 62.99 -12.32
C GLU A 127 13.77 62.19 -13.27
N GLU A 128 13.75 62.53 -14.56
CA GLU A 128 12.99 61.80 -15.57
C GLU A 128 13.61 60.42 -15.86
N GLU A 129 14.93 60.34 -16.04
CA GLU A 129 15.64 59.06 -16.20
C GLU A 129 15.42 58.13 -14.99
N LYS A 130 15.50 58.67 -13.76
CA LYS A 130 15.19 57.92 -12.53
C LYS A 130 13.74 57.43 -12.50
N LYS A 131 12.77 58.29 -12.82
CA LYS A 131 11.34 57.94 -12.85
C LYS A 131 11.06 56.87 -13.93
N ALA A 132 11.65 56.98 -15.12
CA ALA A 132 11.54 55.98 -16.18
C ALA A 132 12.18 54.63 -15.79
N GLN A 133 13.34 54.66 -15.13
CA GLN A 133 14.04 53.45 -14.71
C GLN A 133 13.31 52.74 -13.55
N LEU A 134 12.69 53.49 -12.63
CA LEU A 134 11.77 52.95 -11.61
C LEU A 134 10.50 52.36 -12.25
N ALA A 135 9.90 53.04 -13.23
CA ALA A 135 8.72 52.53 -13.95
C ALA A 135 9.00 51.20 -14.66
N LEU A 136 10.16 51.06 -15.33
CA LEU A 136 10.60 49.80 -15.94
C LEU A 136 10.84 48.68 -14.91
N ILE A 137 11.34 49.02 -13.72
CA ILE A 137 11.49 48.05 -12.62
C ILE A 137 10.12 47.61 -12.10
N GLU A 138 9.20 48.55 -11.87
CA GLU A 138 7.82 48.26 -11.46
C GLU A 138 7.07 47.39 -12.48
N GLU A 139 7.16 47.70 -13.77
CA GLU A 139 6.52 46.91 -14.83
C GLU A 139 7.08 45.48 -14.85
N LYS A 140 8.40 45.34 -14.79
CA LYS A 140 9.07 44.02 -14.76
C LYS A 140 8.75 43.21 -13.50
N LEU A 141 8.50 43.87 -12.36
CA LEU A 141 8.00 43.24 -11.14
C LEU A 141 6.52 42.84 -11.26
N LYS A 142 5.67 43.66 -11.90
CA LYS A 142 4.26 43.35 -12.18
C LYS A 142 4.15 42.16 -13.13
N GLN A 143 4.90 42.16 -14.23
CA GLN A 143 5.01 41.02 -15.16
C GLN A 143 5.45 39.73 -14.43
N LYS A 144 6.49 39.77 -13.59
CA LYS A 144 6.93 38.61 -12.78
C LYS A 144 5.93 38.15 -11.72
N ARG A 145 5.03 39.01 -11.25
CA ARG A 145 3.92 38.60 -10.36
C ARG A 145 2.85 37.86 -11.15
N ILE A 146 2.44 38.38 -12.31
CA ILE A 146 1.45 37.75 -13.20
C ILE A 146 1.94 36.38 -13.68
N GLU A 147 3.18 36.29 -14.18
CA GLU A 147 3.82 35.02 -14.61
C GLU A 147 3.87 33.98 -13.49
N ARG A 148 4.12 34.42 -12.24
CA ARG A 148 4.09 33.55 -11.06
C ARG A 148 2.67 33.07 -10.75
N GLU A 149 1.71 33.98 -10.70
CA GLU A 149 0.31 33.69 -10.38
C GLU A 149 -0.34 32.76 -11.43
N GLU A 150 -0.01 32.95 -12.71
CA GLU A 150 -0.42 32.04 -13.79
C GLU A 150 0.22 30.66 -13.65
N ARG A 151 1.52 30.58 -13.36
CA ARG A 151 2.20 29.29 -13.10
C ARG A 151 1.61 28.57 -11.89
N GLU A 152 1.33 29.28 -10.79
CA GLU A 152 0.72 28.72 -9.58
C GLU A 152 -0.72 28.23 -9.84
N LYS A 153 -1.51 28.96 -10.64
CA LYS A 153 -2.84 28.50 -11.12
C LYS A 153 -2.75 27.26 -11.99
N ILE A 154 -1.79 27.21 -12.92
CA ILE A 154 -1.56 26.04 -13.79
C ILE A 154 -1.13 24.83 -12.95
N GLU A 155 -0.23 25.01 -11.98
CA GLU A 155 0.20 23.92 -11.09
C GLU A 155 -0.95 23.45 -10.19
N ALA A 156 -1.76 24.35 -9.63
CA ALA A 156 -2.95 23.98 -8.86
C ALA A 156 -3.96 23.18 -9.69
N LEU A 157 -4.24 23.59 -10.93
CA LEU A 157 -5.09 22.85 -11.86
C LEU A 157 -4.49 21.50 -12.24
N GLN A 158 -3.17 21.39 -12.41
CA GLN A 158 -2.49 20.11 -12.64
C GLN A 158 -2.56 19.20 -11.41
N ARG A 159 -2.40 19.75 -10.20
CA ARG A 159 -2.48 19.00 -8.92
C ARG A 159 -3.87 18.41 -8.71
N GLU A 160 -4.92 19.20 -8.93
CA GLU A 160 -6.31 18.72 -8.86
C GLU A 160 -6.64 17.73 -9.98
N LYS A 161 -6.19 17.99 -11.21
CA LYS A 161 -6.33 17.03 -12.32
C LYS A 161 -5.62 15.70 -12.04
N ASN A 162 -4.46 15.74 -11.38
CA ASN A 162 -3.73 14.53 -10.97
C ASN A 162 -4.43 13.80 -9.82
N ARG A 163 -5.08 14.51 -8.88
CA ARG A 163 -5.94 13.90 -7.84
C ARG A 163 -7.11 13.14 -8.47
N ILE A 164 -7.85 13.77 -9.37
CA ILE A 164 -8.96 13.16 -10.10
C ILE A 164 -8.47 12.00 -10.97
N LYS A 165 -7.36 12.17 -11.68
CA LYS A 165 -6.78 11.13 -12.55
C LYS A 165 -6.31 9.92 -11.74
N SER A 166 -5.65 10.10 -10.60
CA SER A 166 -5.22 8.99 -9.74
C SER A 166 -6.39 8.11 -9.28
N GLY A 167 -7.48 8.73 -8.79
CA GLY A 167 -8.70 8.01 -8.41
C GLY A 167 -9.36 7.25 -9.58
N LYS A 168 -9.36 7.85 -10.78
CA LYS A 168 -9.85 7.18 -11.99
C LYS A 168 -8.93 6.04 -12.42
N ASP A 169 -7.62 6.28 -12.50
CA ASP A 169 -6.61 5.32 -12.95
C ASP A 169 -6.59 4.08 -12.04
N MET A 170 -6.75 4.22 -10.73
CA MET A 170 -6.91 3.09 -9.80
C MET A 170 -8.17 2.26 -10.07
N THR A 171 -9.28 2.93 -10.39
CA THR A 171 -10.56 2.27 -10.69
C THR A 171 -10.50 1.57 -12.05
N GLU A 172 -9.89 2.20 -13.05
CA GLU A 172 -9.70 1.66 -14.39
C GLU A 172 -8.66 0.52 -14.41
N ALA A 173 -7.61 0.59 -13.57
CA ALA A 173 -6.67 -0.50 -13.34
C ALA A 173 -7.34 -1.73 -12.72
N LYS A 174 -8.18 -1.55 -11.69
CA LYS A 174 -8.95 -2.65 -11.10
C LYS A 174 -9.87 -3.31 -12.13
N ARG A 175 -10.66 -2.51 -12.88
CA ARG A 175 -11.54 -3.05 -13.93
C ARG A 175 -10.75 -3.77 -15.03
N ARG A 176 -9.55 -3.29 -15.38
CA ARG A 176 -8.65 -3.92 -16.35
C ARG A 176 -8.08 -5.26 -15.86
N MET A 177 -7.80 -5.40 -14.56
CA MET A 177 -7.40 -6.68 -13.97
C MET A 177 -8.55 -7.69 -14.04
N GLU A 178 -9.75 -7.29 -13.62
CA GLU A 178 -10.97 -8.11 -13.68
C GLU A 178 -11.31 -8.52 -15.13
N GLU A 179 -11.20 -7.60 -16.10
CA GLU A 179 -11.34 -7.88 -17.53
C GLU A 179 -10.32 -8.92 -18.04
N LEU A 180 -9.06 -8.83 -17.59
CA LEU A 180 -7.99 -9.76 -17.98
C LEU A 180 -8.18 -11.17 -17.37
N GLU A 181 -8.58 -11.25 -16.11
CA GLU A 181 -8.89 -12.52 -15.43
C GLU A 181 -10.11 -13.20 -16.05
N MET A 182 -11.20 -12.45 -16.26
CA MET A 182 -12.40 -12.95 -16.95
C MET A 182 -12.08 -13.40 -18.38
N LYS A 183 -11.27 -12.65 -19.12
CA LYS A 183 -10.81 -13.05 -20.45
C LYS A 183 -10.01 -14.36 -20.42
N LYS A 184 -9.09 -14.51 -19.45
CA LYS A 184 -8.30 -15.73 -19.28
C LYS A 184 -9.16 -16.95 -18.95
N ILE A 185 -10.18 -16.80 -18.10
CA ILE A 185 -11.16 -17.86 -17.78
C ILE A 185 -11.98 -18.25 -19.01
N VAL A 186 -12.42 -17.28 -19.81
CA VAL A 186 -13.16 -17.53 -21.07
C VAL A 186 -12.28 -18.21 -22.12
N GLU A 187 -11.03 -17.78 -22.28
CA GLU A 187 -10.06 -18.37 -23.19
C GLU A 187 -9.71 -19.81 -22.79
N GLN A 188 -9.47 -20.07 -21.50
CA GLN A 188 -9.23 -21.41 -20.98
C GLN A 188 -10.44 -22.32 -21.20
N ARG A 189 -11.66 -21.92 -20.80
CA ARG A 189 -12.88 -22.71 -21.04
C ARG A 189 -13.14 -22.97 -22.52
N LYS A 190 -12.83 -22.01 -23.40
CA LYS A 190 -12.94 -22.21 -24.85
C LYS A 190 -11.92 -23.25 -25.33
N ARG A 191 -10.67 -23.13 -24.90
CA ARG A 191 -9.60 -24.07 -25.24
C ARG A 191 -9.91 -25.49 -24.76
N GLU A 192 -10.32 -25.66 -23.51
CA GLU A 192 -10.73 -26.95 -22.95
C GLU A 192 -11.88 -27.57 -23.76
N LYS A 193 -12.88 -26.77 -24.16
CA LYS A 193 -14.00 -27.22 -25.00
C LYS A 193 -13.58 -27.59 -26.43
N ASP A 194 -12.67 -26.82 -27.04
CA ASP A 194 -12.16 -27.08 -28.39
C ASP A 194 -11.24 -28.32 -28.40
N GLU A 195 -10.44 -28.53 -27.35
CA GLU A 195 -9.62 -29.74 -27.14
C GLU A 195 -10.49 -30.97 -26.83
N GLU A 196 -11.53 -30.84 -25.99
CA GLU A 196 -12.50 -31.93 -25.73
C GLU A 196 -13.26 -32.32 -27.00
N LYS A 197 -13.70 -31.33 -27.80
CA LYS A 197 -14.33 -31.57 -29.09
C LYS A 197 -13.37 -32.31 -30.03
N ALA A 198 -12.11 -31.87 -30.15
CA ALA A 198 -11.12 -32.54 -30.98
C ALA A 198 -10.83 -33.98 -30.51
N ALA A 199 -10.87 -34.26 -29.20
CA ALA A 199 -10.78 -35.60 -28.66
C ALA A 199 -12.00 -36.48 -29.02
N ARG A 200 -13.22 -35.94 -28.87
CA ARG A 200 -14.48 -36.62 -29.28
C ARG A 200 -14.49 -36.92 -30.79
N ASP A 201 -14.10 -35.96 -31.61
CA ASP A 201 -14.04 -36.12 -33.08
C ASP A 201 -12.95 -37.15 -33.48
N ARG A 202 -11.81 -37.19 -32.79
CA ARG A 202 -10.76 -38.22 -32.99
C ARG A 202 -11.25 -39.63 -32.65
N VAL A 203 -11.94 -39.81 -31.52
CA VAL A 203 -12.52 -41.12 -31.14
C VAL A 203 -13.61 -41.54 -32.14
N LYS A 204 -14.45 -40.60 -32.58
CA LYS A 204 -15.47 -40.87 -33.61
C LYS A 204 -14.84 -41.34 -34.92
N ALA A 205 -13.75 -40.70 -35.38
CA ALA A 205 -13.03 -41.11 -36.58
C ALA A 205 -12.39 -42.50 -36.45
N GLN A 206 -11.88 -42.87 -35.26
CA GLN A 206 -11.38 -44.22 -35.01
C GLN A 206 -12.50 -45.28 -35.08
N ILE A 207 -13.67 -45.01 -34.50
CA ILE A 207 -14.84 -45.90 -34.56
C ILE A 207 -15.35 -46.04 -36.00
N GLU A 208 -15.35 -44.95 -36.78
CA GLU A 208 -15.76 -44.98 -38.19
C GLU A 208 -14.77 -45.77 -39.05
N ALA A 209 -13.47 -45.61 -38.83
CA ALA A 209 -12.42 -46.38 -39.51
C ALA A 209 -12.49 -47.89 -39.19
N ASP A 210 -12.67 -48.27 -37.92
CA ASP A 210 -12.84 -49.68 -37.53
C ASP A 210 -14.14 -50.28 -38.10
N LYS A 211 -15.25 -49.54 -38.01
CA LYS A 211 -16.53 -49.97 -38.59
C LYS A 211 -16.46 -50.14 -40.11
N ALA A 212 -15.74 -49.25 -40.81
CA ALA A 212 -15.48 -49.38 -42.23
C ALA A 212 -14.57 -50.58 -42.56
N ALA A 213 -13.50 -50.79 -41.79
CA ALA A 213 -12.59 -51.92 -41.95
C ALA A 213 -13.29 -53.26 -41.69
N ARG A 214 -14.13 -53.36 -40.66
CA ARG A 214 -14.97 -54.53 -40.39
C ARG A 214 -15.96 -54.77 -41.53
N LYS A 215 -16.69 -53.76 -41.99
CA LYS A 215 -17.62 -53.90 -43.13
C LYS A 215 -16.90 -54.34 -44.40
N ALA A 216 -15.70 -53.83 -44.67
CA ALA A 216 -14.89 -54.23 -45.82
C ALA A 216 -14.38 -55.68 -45.71
N ARG A 217 -14.06 -56.16 -44.50
CA ARG A 217 -13.76 -57.58 -44.25
C ARG A 217 -15.01 -58.44 -44.46
N GLU A 218 -16.13 -58.08 -43.86
CA GLU A 218 -17.41 -58.80 -43.93
C GLU A 218 -17.90 -58.93 -45.39
N GLN A 219 -17.79 -57.86 -46.20
CA GLN A 219 -18.08 -57.90 -47.64
C GLN A 219 -17.09 -58.74 -48.46
N LYS A 220 -15.85 -58.92 -47.99
CA LYS A 220 -14.84 -59.79 -48.62
C LYS A 220 -15.01 -61.26 -48.22
N GLU A 221 -15.47 -61.51 -46.99
CA GLU A 221 -15.76 -62.82 -46.42
C GLU A 221 -17.04 -63.42 -47.05
N LEU A 222 -18.07 -62.60 -47.27
CA LEU A 222 -19.27 -62.95 -48.06
C LEU A 222 -18.97 -63.30 -49.54
N GLY A 223 -17.72 -63.14 -50.00
CA GLY A 223 -17.25 -63.60 -51.31
C GLY A 223 -16.57 -64.97 -51.32
N ASN A 224 -16.35 -65.62 -50.16
CA ASN A 224 -15.61 -66.89 -50.06
C ASN A 224 -16.11 -67.74 -48.88
N ALA A 225 -17.04 -68.67 -49.14
CA ALA A 225 -17.71 -69.46 -48.11
C ALA A 225 -17.17 -70.91 -47.99
N GLU A 226 -16.64 -71.26 -46.81
CA GLU A 226 -16.44 -72.66 -46.34
C GLU A 226 -16.55 -72.69 -44.79
N PRO A 227 -17.10 -73.73 -44.10
CA PRO A 227 -17.80 -73.50 -42.82
C PRO A 227 -17.33 -74.25 -41.54
N ALA A 228 -17.76 -73.71 -40.39
CA ALA A 228 -17.98 -74.32 -39.04
C ALA A 228 -16.74 -74.69 -38.17
N PRO A 229 -16.90 -75.00 -36.86
CA PRO A 229 -17.98 -74.72 -35.86
C PRO A 229 -17.50 -73.81 -34.68
N SER A 230 -18.28 -72.96 -33.99
CA SER A 230 -19.49 -73.13 -33.13
C SER A 230 -19.29 -73.79 -31.75
N VAL A 231 -19.43 -73.02 -30.65
CA VAL A 231 -19.70 -73.46 -29.24
C VAL A 231 -20.47 -72.38 -28.44
N SER A 232 -21.19 -72.77 -27.37
CA SER A 232 -22.16 -71.94 -26.59
C SER A 232 -22.63 -72.67 -25.30
N SER A 233 -23.27 -72.08 -24.26
CA SER A 233 -23.55 -70.67 -23.88
C SER A 233 -24.23 -70.60 -22.48
N THR A 234 -24.24 -69.42 -21.80
CA THR A 234 -25.03 -69.06 -20.57
C THR A 234 -24.69 -69.83 -19.27
N THR A 235 -25.09 -69.47 -18.03
CA THR A 235 -25.98 -68.41 -17.44
C THR A 235 -25.14 -67.41 -16.56
N VAL A 236 -25.46 -66.76 -15.41
CA VAL A 236 -26.52 -66.74 -14.34
C VAL A 236 -26.64 -65.31 -13.73
N SER A 237 -27.44 -65.07 -12.66
CA SER A 237 -27.59 -63.72 -12.03
C SER A 237 -27.88 -63.69 -10.51
N SER A 238 -27.12 -62.85 -9.76
CA SER A 238 -27.47 -62.13 -8.51
C SER A 238 -27.79 -62.94 -7.20
N PRO A 239 -27.94 -62.29 -6.01
CA PRO A 239 -26.97 -61.48 -5.24
C PRO A 239 -26.98 -61.87 -3.71
N PRO A 240 -26.54 -61.05 -2.72
CA PRO A 240 -25.30 -60.28 -2.54
C PRO A 240 -24.54 -60.62 -1.23
N ALA A 241 -23.21 -60.47 -1.20
CA ALA A 241 -22.45 -60.33 0.07
C ALA A 241 -21.11 -59.60 -0.10
N GLY A 242 -20.77 -58.69 0.82
CA GLY A 242 -19.37 -58.41 1.19
C GLY A 242 -18.46 -57.68 0.19
N VAL A 243 -18.96 -56.74 -0.63
CA VAL A 243 -18.06 -55.90 -1.47
C VAL A 243 -17.25 -54.94 -0.59
N LYS A 244 -16.06 -55.35 -0.18
CA LYS A 244 -15.00 -54.41 0.23
C LYS A 244 -14.46 -53.74 -1.04
N SER A 245 -14.84 -52.49 -1.27
CA SER A 245 -14.29 -51.70 -2.37
C SER A 245 -12.77 -51.52 -2.20
N PRO A 246 -11.96 -51.59 -3.27
CA PRO A 246 -10.56 -51.19 -3.20
C PRO A 246 -10.48 -49.69 -2.84
N PRO A 247 -9.36 -49.24 -2.24
CA PRO A 247 -9.13 -47.81 -2.06
C PRO A 247 -9.18 -47.11 -3.42
N ARG A 248 -9.91 -46.00 -3.48
CA ARG A 248 -9.91 -45.07 -4.60
C ARG A 248 -9.47 -43.74 -4.06
N ASP A 249 -8.53 -43.12 -4.73
CA ASP A 249 -8.03 -41.80 -4.36
C ASP A 249 -9.05 -40.76 -4.83
N TYR A 250 -9.95 -40.37 -3.92
CA TYR A 250 -10.90 -39.30 -4.17
C TYR A 250 -10.19 -37.94 -4.06
N THR A 251 -10.53 -36.99 -4.92
CA THR A 251 -10.02 -35.60 -4.83
C THR A 251 -10.85 -34.72 -3.90
N GLU A 252 -12.12 -35.08 -3.72
CA GLU A 252 -13.15 -34.33 -3.01
C GLU A 252 -13.84 -35.23 -1.96
N THR A 253 -14.39 -34.62 -0.91
CA THR A 253 -15.10 -35.32 0.16
C THR A 253 -16.30 -34.51 0.63
N ARG A 254 -17.45 -35.18 0.71
CA ARG A 254 -18.73 -34.54 1.02
C ARG A 254 -19.08 -34.70 2.50
N ILE A 255 -19.07 -33.60 3.24
CA ILE A 255 -19.33 -33.61 4.69
C ILE A 255 -20.73 -33.06 4.95
N GLN A 256 -21.54 -33.83 5.67
CA GLN A 256 -22.80 -33.36 6.24
C GLN A 256 -22.59 -33.07 7.73
N VAL A 257 -22.77 -31.80 8.13
CA VAL A 257 -22.73 -31.38 9.53
C VAL A 257 -24.15 -31.32 10.08
N ARG A 258 -24.42 -32.05 11.15
CA ARG A 258 -25.64 -31.95 11.96
C ARG A 258 -25.43 -30.94 13.07
N LEU A 259 -26.23 -29.88 13.06
CA LEU A 259 -26.16 -28.79 14.03
C LEU A 259 -27.02 -29.07 15.27
N GLN A 260 -26.80 -28.27 16.33
CA GLN A 260 -27.48 -28.42 17.62
C GLN A 260 -28.97 -28.02 17.61
N ASP A 261 -29.41 -27.30 16.59
CA ASP A 261 -30.82 -26.96 16.30
C ASP A 261 -31.56 -28.07 15.52
N GLY A 262 -30.85 -29.12 15.11
CA GLY A 262 -31.36 -30.19 14.26
C GLY A 262 -31.21 -29.95 12.74
N SER A 263 -30.77 -28.75 12.33
CA SER A 263 -30.47 -28.45 10.93
C SER A 263 -29.28 -29.26 10.43
N THR A 264 -29.19 -29.48 9.11
CA THR A 264 -27.98 -30.07 8.51
C THR A 264 -27.39 -29.19 7.42
N LEU A 265 -26.15 -28.77 7.62
CA LEU A 265 -25.33 -28.17 6.56
C LEU A 265 -24.67 -29.30 5.76
N GLN A 266 -24.39 -29.06 4.47
CA GLN A 266 -23.67 -30.00 3.63
C GLN A 266 -22.80 -29.24 2.62
N GLU A 267 -21.51 -29.54 2.63
CA GLU A 267 -20.50 -28.92 1.76
C GLU A 267 -19.57 -29.99 1.19
N THR A 268 -18.80 -29.64 0.16
CA THR A 268 -17.77 -30.49 -0.44
C THR A 268 -16.41 -29.85 -0.22
N PHE A 269 -15.52 -30.55 0.50
CA PHE A 269 -14.16 -30.11 0.83
C PHE A 269 -13.14 -30.91 0.00
N ASN A 270 -11.91 -30.40 -0.13
CA ASN A 270 -10.83 -31.17 -0.74
C ASN A 270 -10.31 -32.26 0.22
N VAL A 271 -9.86 -33.41 -0.31
CA VAL A 271 -9.34 -34.50 0.55
C VAL A 271 -8.09 -34.10 1.36
N LYS A 272 -7.30 -33.15 0.83
CA LYS A 272 -6.13 -32.57 1.50
C LYS A 272 -6.46 -31.38 2.42
N GLU A 273 -7.71 -30.98 2.49
CA GLU A 273 -8.17 -29.87 3.34
C GLU A 273 -8.19 -30.29 4.81
N GLN A 274 -8.03 -29.34 5.71
CA GLN A 274 -8.00 -29.58 7.16
C GLN A 274 -9.41 -29.59 7.77
N LEU A 275 -9.60 -30.34 8.87
CA LEU A 275 -10.85 -30.28 9.64
C LEU A 275 -11.13 -28.87 10.23
N SER A 276 -10.09 -28.05 10.41
CA SER A 276 -10.21 -26.61 10.73
C SER A 276 -11.12 -25.84 9.75
N ALA A 277 -11.07 -26.14 8.45
CA ALA A 277 -11.93 -25.51 7.44
C ALA A 277 -13.42 -25.82 7.67
N VAL A 278 -13.74 -27.04 8.10
CA VAL A 278 -15.11 -27.45 8.47
C VAL A 278 -15.60 -26.66 9.68
N ARG A 279 -14.74 -26.41 10.68
CA ARG A 279 -15.07 -25.57 11.85
C ARG A 279 -15.36 -24.11 11.44
N VAL A 280 -14.52 -23.52 10.59
CA VAL A 280 -14.73 -22.15 10.07
C VAL A 280 -16.00 -22.05 9.22
N PHE A 281 -16.27 -23.05 8.37
CA PHE A 281 -17.50 -23.13 7.59
C PHE A 281 -18.76 -23.14 8.48
N ILE A 282 -18.75 -23.92 9.56
CA ILE A 282 -19.86 -23.96 10.53
C ILE A 282 -20.04 -22.58 11.19
N GLN A 283 -18.96 -21.94 11.64
CA GLN A 283 -19.01 -20.60 12.23
C GLN A 283 -19.61 -19.58 11.25
N MET A 284 -19.14 -19.57 10.00
CA MET A 284 -19.63 -18.64 8.95
C MET A 284 -21.10 -18.89 8.55
N LYS A 285 -21.57 -20.15 8.58
CA LYS A 285 -22.97 -20.49 8.23
C LYS A 285 -23.96 -20.35 9.39
N THR A 286 -23.50 -20.38 10.64
CA THR A 286 -24.38 -20.35 11.83
C THR A 286 -24.29 -19.06 12.64
N GLY A 287 -23.21 -18.27 12.49
CA GLY A 287 -22.93 -17.12 13.34
C GLY A 287 -22.52 -17.48 14.77
N ILE A 288 -22.28 -18.76 15.09
CA ILE A 288 -21.95 -19.22 16.43
C ILE A 288 -20.43 -19.11 16.64
N GLU A 289 -20.00 -18.08 17.34
CA GLU A 289 -18.61 -17.88 17.77
C GLU A 289 -18.22 -18.74 18.99
N SER A 290 -19.20 -19.25 19.74
CA SER A 290 -18.98 -20.08 20.93
C SER A 290 -18.20 -21.37 20.63
N PRO A 291 -17.35 -21.85 21.56
CA PRO A 291 -16.64 -23.11 21.38
C PRO A 291 -17.60 -24.30 21.33
N PHE A 292 -17.56 -25.02 20.21
CA PHE A 292 -18.23 -26.30 19.99
C PHE A 292 -17.22 -27.38 19.65
N SER A 293 -17.57 -28.64 19.94
CA SER A 293 -16.81 -29.82 19.57
C SER A 293 -17.46 -30.51 18.38
N LEU A 294 -16.66 -31.14 17.53
CA LEU A 294 -17.13 -31.96 16.42
C LEU A 294 -16.98 -33.44 16.78
N MET A 295 -18.00 -34.25 16.47
CA MET A 295 -17.96 -35.70 16.64
C MET A 295 -18.46 -36.45 15.41
N THR A 296 -17.88 -37.62 15.11
CA THR A 296 -18.43 -38.54 14.10
C THR A 296 -19.56 -39.38 14.66
N THR A 297 -20.52 -39.78 13.82
CA THR A 297 -21.63 -40.64 14.23
C THR A 297 -21.22 -42.11 14.38
N PHE A 298 -20.41 -42.63 13.46
CA PHE A 298 -19.92 -44.02 13.48
C PHE A 298 -18.61 -44.18 12.66
N PRO A 299 -17.56 -44.80 13.22
CA PRO A 299 -17.35 -45.02 14.67
C PRO A 299 -17.33 -43.67 15.40
N ARG A 300 -17.75 -43.64 16.67
CA ARG A 300 -17.83 -42.38 17.44
C ARG A 300 -16.44 -41.92 17.86
N LYS A 301 -15.92 -40.87 17.21
CA LYS A 301 -14.71 -40.14 17.59
C LYS A 301 -15.10 -38.70 17.95
N LEU A 302 -14.48 -38.16 19.01
CA LEU A 302 -14.51 -36.73 19.35
C LEU A 302 -13.24 -36.10 18.78
N PHE A 303 -13.36 -34.95 18.12
CA PHE A 303 -12.20 -34.23 17.58
C PHE A 303 -11.68 -33.20 18.59
N ALA A 304 -10.48 -33.46 19.11
CA ALA A 304 -9.68 -32.55 19.93
C ALA A 304 -8.88 -31.57 19.05
N GLU A 305 -8.24 -30.56 19.66
CA GLU A 305 -7.56 -29.49 18.91
C GLU A 305 -6.49 -30.02 17.94
N ASP A 306 -5.70 -31.02 18.35
CA ASP A 306 -4.71 -31.72 17.52
C ASP A 306 -5.30 -32.36 16.24
N ASP A 307 -6.60 -32.67 16.20
CA ASP A 307 -7.27 -33.24 15.03
C ASP A 307 -7.75 -32.19 14.02
N TYR A 308 -7.89 -30.91 14.39
CA TYR A 308 -8.32 -29.87 13.44
C TYR A 308 -7.23 -29.53 12.42
N GLU A 309 -5.96 -29.71 12.76
CA GLU A 309 -4.82 -29.51 11.86
C GLU A 309 -4.62 -30.67 10.86
N LYS A 310 -5.23 -31.84 11.12
CA LYS A 310 -5.08 -33.02 10.27
C LYS A 310 -5.98 -32.92 9.02
N PRO A 311 -5.52 -33.42 7.86
CA PRO A 311 -6.35 -33.45 6.65
C PRO A 311 -7.49 -34.47 6.77
N LEU A 312 -8.59 -34.21 6.07
CA LEU A 312 -9.80 -35.06 6.08
C LEU A 312 -9.52 -36.53 5.67
N GLU A 313 -8.50 -36.74 4.84
CA GLU A 313 -7.94 -38.05 4.48
C GLU A 313 -7.49 -38.87 5.70
N VAL A 314 -6.60 -38.29 6.52
CA VAL A 314 -5.99 -38.95 7.71
C VAL A 314 -7.03 -39.19 8.81
N LEU A 315 -8.10 -38.39 8.83
CA LEU A 315 -9.23 -38.56 9.74
C LEU A 315 -10.26 -39.61 9.27
N GLY A 316 -10.10 -40.18 8.08
CA GLY A 316 -10.98 -41.21 7.54
C GLY A 316 -12.37 -40.70 7.15
N LEU A 317 -12.50 -39.41 6.80
CA LEU A 317 -13.79 -38.78 6.46
C LEU A 317 -14.17 -38.92 4.97
N VAL A 318 -13.27 -39.52 4.18
CA VAL A 318 -13.37 -39.74 2.72
C VAL A 318 -14.17 -41.02 2.41
N PRO A 319 -15.03 -41.06 1.38
CA PRO A 319 -15.42 -39.97 0.46
C PRO A 319 -16.62 -39.14 0.95
N SER A 320 -17.30 -39.58 2.00
CA SER A 320 -18.40 -38.82 2.59
C SER A 320 -18.58 -39.18 4.06
N ALA A 321 -18.77 -38.15 4.89
CA ALA A 321 -18.89 -38.30 6.34
C ALA A 321 -20.06 -37.50 6.92
N VAL A 322 -20.56 -37.97 8.06
CA VAL A 322 -21.54 -37.29 8.89
C VAL A 322 -20.90 -36.90 10.21
N ILE A 323 -20.80 -35.59 10.44
CA ILE A 323 -20.27 -34.99 11.66
C ILE A 323 -21.46 -34.37 12.41
N THR A 324 -21.51 -34.52 13.73
CA THR A 324 -22.45 -33.84 14.60
C THR A 324 -21.71 -32.79 15.42
N MET A 325 -22.24 -31.58 15.48
CA MET A 325 -21.79 -30.52 16.37
C MET A 325 -22.35 -30.78 17.77
N THR A 326 -21.47 -30.91 18.75
CA THR A 326 -21.82 -30.97 20.17
C THR A 326 -21.36 -29.71 20.88
N LYS A 327 -22.15 -29.23 21.84
CA LYS A 327 -21.65 -28.22 22.79
C LYS A 327 -20.47 -28.82 23.55
N THR A 328 -19.34 -28.11 23.61
CA THR A 328 -18.19 -28.53 24.42
C THR A 328 -18.64 -28.62 25.89
N PRO A 329 -18.38 -29.72 26.61
CA PRO A 329 -18.62 -29.77 28.04
C PRO A 329 -17.70 -28.75 28.73
N ALA A 330 -18.27 -27.99 29.67
CA ALA A 330 -17.53 -27.08 30.54
C ALA A 330 -16.98 -27.83 31.76
#